data_AF-A0A330M6R3-F1
#
_entry.id   AF-A0A330M6R3-F1
#
_cell.length_a   1.000
_cell.length_b   1.000
_cell.length_c   1.000
_cell.angle_alpha   90.00
_cell.angle_beta   90.00
_cell.angle_gamma   90.00
#
_symmetry.space_group_name_H-M   'P 1'
#
loop_
_entity.id
_entity.type
_entity.pdbx_description
1 polymer ?
#
loop_
_entity_poly.entity_id
_entity_poly.type
_entity_poly.pdbx_seq_one_letter_code
_entity_poly.pdbx_strand_id
1 'polypeptide(L)' 'MKKIGLLIAIIGSLACVIYPPFENGSWSGYGFIWQSFKTFFGTMNVSDWINMQQLGLQLVIINIIGFGLAIVGDLQEKKS' A
#
# COMPACT_ATOMS: atom_id res chain seq x y z
N MET A 1 -16.24 11.14 11.24
CA MET A 1 -15.50 10.46 10.14
C MET A 1 -13.99 10.75 10.10
N LYS A 2 -13.52 11.82 10.75
CA LYS A 2 -12.10 12.19 10.82
C LYS A 2 -11.14 11.07 11.24
N LYS A 3 -11.46 10.39 12.35
CA LYS A 3 -10.65 9.29 12.91
C LYS A 3 -10.58 8.07 11.97
N ILE A 4 -11.66 7.80 11.24
CA ILE A 4 -11.75 6.68 10.29
C ILE A 4 -10.85 6.94 9.07
N GLY A 5 -10.87 8.17 8.53
CA GLY A 5 -10.00 8.54 7.40
C GLY A 5 -8.51 8.42 7.74
N LEU A 6 -8.11 8.89 8.93
CA LEU A 6 -6.73 8.73 9.41
C LEU A 6 -6.35 7.26 9.59
N LEU A 7 -7.27 6.44 10.12
CA LEU A 7 -7.03 5.01 10.34
C LEU A 7 -6.87 4.25 9.01
N ILE A 8 -7.63 4.61 7.98
CA ILE A 8 -7.46 4.08 6.61
C ILE A 8 -6.09 4.44 6.05
N ALA A 9 -5.63 5.69 6.21
CA ALA A 9 -4.30 6.10 5.73
C ALA A 9 -3.18 5.29 6.40
N ILE A 10 -3.25 5.12 7.73
CA ILE A 10 -2.23 4.40 8.50
C ILE A 10 -2.22 2.91 8.16
N ILE A 11 -3.37 2.23 8.29
CA ILE A 11 -3.48 0.78 8.04
C ILE A 11 -3.21 0.46 6.58
N GLY A 12 -3.73 1.28 5.67
CA GLY A 12 -3.47 1.14 4.25
C GLY A 12 -2.00 1.27 3.88
N SER A 13 -1.32 2.26 4.45
CA SER A 13 0.13 2.43 4.23
C SER A 13 0.92 1.24 4.78
N LEU A 14 0.56 0.72 5.96
CA LEU A 14 1.18 -0.49 6.52
C LEU A 14 0.94 -1.71 5.64
N ALA A 15 -0.28 -1.88 5.12
CA ALA A 15 -0.62 -2.98 4.22
C ALA A 15 0.20 -2.95 2.93
N CYS A 16 0.38 -1.76 2.32
CA CYS A 16 1.23 -1.60 1.14
C CYS A 16 2.69 -2.01 1.39
N VAL A 17 3.23 -1.73 2.57
CA VAL A 17 4.62 -2.10 2.93
C VAL A 17 4.75 -3.60 3.24
N ILE A 18 3.75 -4.19 3.90
CA ILE A 18 3.74 -5.60 4.29
C ILE A 18 3.50 -6.51 3.08
N TYR A 19 2.63 -6.09 2.17
CA TYR A 19 2.22 -6.83 0.98
C TYR A 19 2.48 -6.00 -0.29
N PRO A 20 3.75 -5.71 -0.61
CA PRO A 20 4.09 -4.81 -1.69
C PRO A 20 3.86 -5.46 -3.07
N PRO A 21 3.65 -4.64 -4.11
CA PRO A 21 3.79 -5.11 -5.48
C PRO A 21 5.24 -5.46 -5.77
N PHE A 22 5.46 -6.57 -6.49
CA PHE A 22 6.77 -6.97 -6.98
C PHE A 22 6.74 -7.22 -8.48
N GLU A 23 7.89 -7.02 -9.14
CA GLU A 23 8.05 -7.23 -10.57
C GLU A 23 9.48 -7.70 -10.91
N ASN A 24 9.59 -8.79 -11.67
CA ASN A 24 10.85 -9.32 -12.17
C ASN A 24 10.64 -9.93 -13.57
N GLY A 25 10.98 -9.18 -14.61
CA GLY A 25 10.80 -9.60 -16.00
C GLY A 25 9.34 -9.87 -16.31
N SER A 26 8.99 -11.13 -16.57
CA SER A 26 7.61 -11.54 -16.86
C SER A 26 6.75 -11.85 -15.62
N TRP A 27 7.34 -11.81 -14.42
CA TRP A 27 6.66 -12.12 -13.16
C TRP A 27 6.30 -10.84 -12.43
N SER A 28 5.01 -10.52 -12.37
CA SER A 28 4.48 -9.39 -11.60
C SER A 28 3.36 -9.85 -10.69
N GLY A 29 3.26 -9.30 -9.49
CA GLY A 29 2.17 -9.62 -8.58
C GLY A 29 2.29 -8.91 -7.25
N TYR A 30 1.63 -9.49 -6.25
CA TYR A 30 1.74 -9.05 -4.86
C TYR A 30 2.11 -10.23 -3.99
N GLY A 31 2.92 -9.98 -2.97
CA GLY A 31 3.37 -11.01 -2.04
C GLY A 31 3.77 -10.38 -0.72
N PHE A 32 3.84 -11.19 0.34
CA PHE A 32 4.37 -10.68 1.60
C PHE A 32 5.86 -10.36 1.44
N ILE A 33 6.33 -9.27 2.05
CA ILE A 33 7.71 -8.80 1.89
C ILE A 33 8.77 -9.85 2.29
N TRP A 34 8.44 -10.73 3.23
CA TRP A 34 9.30 -11.84 3.69
C TRP A 34 9.08 -13.16 2.92
N GLN A 35 8.21 -13.17 1.91
CA GLN A 35 7.91 -14.36 1.13
C GLN A 35 8.98 -14.58 0.06
N SER A 36 9.33 -15.85 -0.13
CA SER A 36 10.21 -16.30 -1.21
C SER A 36 9.46 -17.25 -2.13
N PHE A 37 9.65 -17.08 -3.44
CA PHE A 37 9.10 -17.95 -4.48
C PHE A 37 10.21 -18.80 -5.08
N LYS A 38 9.93 -20.10 -5.31
CA LYS A 38 10.82 -20.96 -6.12
C LYS A 38 10.51 -20.73 -7.59
N THR A 39 11.48 -20.23 -8.34
CA THR A 39 11.39 -20.01 -9.80
C THR A 39 12.36 -20.93 -10.53
N PHE A 40 12.24 -21.01 -11.86
CA PHE A 40 13.10 -21.85 -12.70
C PHE A 40 14.60 -21.43 -12.63
N PHE A 41 14.87 -20.17 -12.29
CA PHE A 41 16.22 -19.61 -12.18
C PHE A 41 16.74 -19.56 -10.73
N GLY A 42 15.97 -20.03 -9.75
CA GLY A 42 16.35 -20.02 -8.33
C GLY A 42 15.26 -19.48 -7.40
N THR A 43 15.64 -19.14 -6.17
CA THR A 43 14.73 -18.52 -5.18
C THR A 43 14.67 -17.02 -5.35
N MET A 44 13.45 -16.48 -5.42
CA MET A 44 13.18 -15.05 -5.58
C MET A 44 12.50 -14.53 -4.31
N ASN A 45 13.12 -13.57 -3.61
CA ASN A 45 12.51 -12.93 -2.44
C ASN A 45 11.74 -11.69 -2.87
N VAL A 46 10.51 -11.51 -2.37
CA VAL A 46 9.69 -10.32 -2.69
C VAL A 46 10.43 -9.02 -2.40
N SER A 47 11.19 -8.97 -1.29
CA SER A 47 12.00 -7.82 -0.88
C SER A 47 12.95 -7.29 -1.95
N ASP A 48 13.48 -8.19 -2.78
CA ASP A 48 14.54 -7.87 -3.75
C ASP A 48 13.97 -7.34 -5.07
N TRP A 49 12.67 -7.55 -5.28
CA TRP A 49 11.98 -7.26 -6.54
C TRP A 49 10.76 -6.36 -6.35
N ILE A 50 10.70 -5.62 -5.23
CA ILE A 50 9.62 -4.66 -4.98
C ILE A 50 9.57 -3.64 -6.12
N ASN A 51 8.41 -3.52 -6.75
CA ASN A 51 8.17 -2.45 -7.70
C ASN A 51 7.90 -1.15 -6.92
N MET A 52 8.95 -0.37 -6.71
CA MET A 52 8.90 0.90 -5.96
C MET A 52 7.98 1.94 -6.62
N GLN A 53 7.81 1.92 -7.95
CA GLN A 53 6.91 2.85 -8.65
C GLN A 53 5.45 2.53 -8.35
N GLN A 54 5.05 1.27 -8.47
CA GLN A 54 3.69 0.83 -8.13
C GLN A 54 3.41 0.99 -6.65
N LEU A 55 4.36 0.62 -5.77
CA LEU A 55 4.24 0.81 -4.33
C LEU A 55 4.05 2.29 -3.98
N GLY A 56 4.86 3.18 -4.56
CA GLY A 56 4.74 4.62 -4.36
C GLY A 56 3.39 5.16 -4.81
N LEU A 57 2.89 4.71 -5.96
CA LEU A 57 1.56 5.08 -6.46
C LEU A 57 0.45 4.63 -5.51
N GLN A 58 0.51 3.40 -4.99
CA GLN A 58 -0.46 2.89 -4.03
C GLN A 58 -0.45 3.68 -2.72
N LEU A 59 0.73 4.01 -2.20
CA LEU A 59 0.89 4.84 -1.01
C LEU A 59 0.29 6.23 -1.22
N VAL A 60 0.51 6.85 -2.39
CA VAL A 60 -0.09 8.15 -2.71
C VAL A 60 -1.62 8.05 -2.74
N ILE A 61 -2.17 7.07 -3.44
CA ILE A 61 -3.63 6.89 -3.56
C ILE A 61 -4.27 6.67 -2.19
N ILE A 62 -3.72 5.78 -1.36
CA ILE A 62 -4.32 5.46 -0.06
C ILE A 62 -4.26 6.64 0.90
N ASN A 63 -3.19 7.44 0.85
CA ASN A 63 -3.08 8.66 1.64
C ASN A 63 -4.06 9.73 1.15
N ILE A 64 -4.20 9.94 -0.16
CA ILE A 64 -5.19 10.89 -0.71
C ILE A 64 -6.61 10.53 -0.25
N ILE A 65 -6.98 9.25 -0.34
CA ILE A 65 -8.31 8.77 0.09
C ILE A 65 -8.47 8.96 1.61
N GLY A 66 -7.50 8.51 2.41
CA GLY A 66 -7.57 8.60 3.86
C GLY A 66 -7.63 10.04 4.37
N PHE A 67 -6.77 10.92 3.88
CA PHE A 67 -6.80 12.35 4.22
C PHE A 67 -8.05 13.04 3.70
N GLY A 68 -8.52 12.72 2.49
CA GLY A 68 -9.76 13.26 1.94
C GLY A 68 -10.96 12.97 2.83
N LEU A 69 -11.11 11.71 3.26
CA LEU A 69 -12.15 11.30 4.21
C LEU A 69 -11.99 11.99 5.58
N ALA A 70 -10.75 12.20 6.02
CA ALA A 70 -10.49 12.87 7.29
C ALA A 70 -10.92 14.35 7.25
N ILE A 71 -10.61 15.06 6.16
CA ILE A 71 -10.98 16.46 5.93
C ILE A 71 -12.49 16.63 5.79
N VAL A 72 -13.14 15.80 4.96
CA VAL A 72 -14.61 15.82 4.82
C VAL A 72 -15.29 15.56 6.16
N GLY A 73 -14.75 14.62 6.95
CA GLY A 73 -15.21 14.38 8.30
C GLY A 73 -15.07 15.58 9.25
N ASP A 74 -13.96 16.32 9.17
CA ASP A 74 -13.73 17.54 9.97
C ASP A 74 -14.71 18.66 9.58
N LEU A 75 -14.95 18.84 8.27
CA LEU A 75 -15.86 19.86 7.76
C LEU A 75 -17.32 19.60 8.16
N GLN A 76 -17.74 18.35 8.26
CA GLN A 76 -19.08 18.00 8.73
C GLN A 76 -19.26 18.23 10.24
N GLU A 77 -18.23 17.92 11.03
CA GLU A 77 -18.25 18.13 12.48
C GLU A 77 -18.35 19.62 12.85
N LYS A 78 -17.73 20.50 12.06
CA LYS A 78 -17.84 21.97 12.23
C LYS A 78 -19.20 22.57 11.83
N LYS A 79 -20.03 21.83 11.08
CA LYS A 79 -21.34 22.30 10.61
C LYS A 79 -22.51 21.81 11.48
N SER A 80 -22.26 20.87 12.39
CA SER A 80 -23.23 20.36 13.36
C SER A 80 -23.13 21.11 14.68
#